data_AF-A0A832DKS0-F1
#
_entry.id   AF-A0A832DKS0-F1
#
_cell.length_a   1.000
_cell.length_b   1.000
_cell.length_c   1.000
_cell.angle_alpha   90.00
_cell.angle_beta   90.00
_cell.angle_gamma   90.00
#
_symmetry.space_group_name_H-M   'P 1'
#
loop_
_entity.id
_entity.type
_entity.pdbx_description
1 polymer ?
#
loop_
_entity_poly.entity_id
_entity_poly.type
_entity_poly.pdbx_seq_one_letter_code
_entity_poly.pdbx_strand_id
1 'polypeptide(L)'
;MKQLTSKPQIKKVKKSVVKKLGEYFLRNGYLRLPNEKLKKKKAGDYRKGYEIRFVANNKSELREIKSLLKDADLKPGKHFEKFNQFVLPVYGKESFFRFKSLLSEQKIRIKNHKK
;
A
#
# COMPACT_ATOMS: atom_id res chain seq x y z
N MET A 1 20.30 -35.08 -1.55
CA MET A 1 19.95 -34.07 -0.53
C MET A 1 18.72 -33.31 -1.01
N LYS A 2 17.58 -33.45 -0.31
CA LYS A 2 16.29 -32.85 -0.72
C LYS A 2 16.29 -31.34 -0.45
N GLN A 3 16.24 -30.51 -1.48
CA GLN A 3 15.90 -29.09 -1.32
C GLN A 3 14.38 -28.93 -1.37
N LEU A 4 13.78 -28.72 -0.21
CA LEU A 4 12.37 -28.34 -0.06
C LEU A 4 12.23 -26.85 -0.39
N THR A 5 12.06 -26.50 -1.66
CA THR A 5 11.63 -25.15 -2.04
C THR A 5 10.12 -25.05 -1.83
N SER A 6 9.67 -24.91 -0.58
CA SER A 6 8.27 -24.61 -0.29
C SER A 6 7.95 -23.21 -0.79
N LYS A 7 7.15 -23.11 -1.87
CA LYS A 7 6.52 -21.86 -2.30
C LYS A 7 5.85 -21.21 -1.07
N PRO A 8 6.07 -19.91 -0.79
CA PRO A 8 5.42 -19.26 0.33
C PRO A 8 3.91 -19.38 0.15
N GLN A 9 3.24 -20.08 1.05
CA GLN A 9 1.78 -20.16 1.05
C GLN A 9 1.25 -18.74 1.25
N ILE A 10 0.57 -18.20 0.24
CA ILE A 10 -0.07 -16.89 0.33
C ILE A 10 -1.16 -17.00 1.40
N LYS A 11 -0.87 -16.55 2.62
CA LYS A 11 -1.85 -16.53 3.70
C LYS A 11 -3.06 -15.71 3.26
N LYS A 12 -4.24 -16.34 3.29
CA LYS A 12 -5.51 -15.67 2.95
C LYS A 12 -5.79 -14.59 3.99
N VAL A 13 -5.80 -13.33 3.55
CA VAL A 13 -6.07 -12.18 4.43
C VAL A 13 -7.56 -12.16 4.77
N LYS A 14 -7.90 -11.85 6.03
CA LYS A 14 -9.29 -11.75 6.48
C LYS A 14 -10.03 -10.64 5.72
N LYS A 15 -11.27 -10.92 5.29
CA LYS A 15 -12.13 -9.95 4.59
C LYS A 15 -12.32 -8.64 5.38
N SER A 16 -12.48 -8.73 6.70
CA SER A 16 -12.62 -7.57 7.58
C SER A 16 -11.40 -6.65 7.54
N VAL A 17 -10.19 -7.22 7.52
CA VAL A 17 -8.92 -6.46 7.41
C VAL A 17 -8.87 -5.70 6.09
N VAL A 18 -9.17 -6.38 4.98
CA VAL A 18 -9.17 -5.76 3.64
C VAL A 18 -10.21 -4.65 3.55
N LYS A 19 -11.42 -4.87 4.09
CA LYS A 19 -12.48 -3.85 4.12
C LYS A 19 -12.02 -2.61 4.89
N LYS A 20 -11.45 -2.80 6.09
CA LYS A 20 -10.98 -1.68 6.92
C LYS A 20 -9.83 -0.90 6.29
N LEU A 21 -8.86 -1.59 5.68
CA LEU A 21 -7.82 -0.94 4.88
C LEU A 21 -8.42 -0.18 3.69
N GLY A 22 -9.42 -0.76 3.02
CA GLY A 22 -10.16 -0.13 1.95
C GLY A 22 -10.85 1.16 2.38
N GLU A 23 -11.50 1.18 3.56
CA GLU A 23 -12.12 2.39 4.14
C GLU A 23 -11.10 3.51 4.34
N TYR A 24 -9.96 3.22 4.98
CA TYR A 24 -8.87 4.20 5.14
C TYR A 24 -8.31 4.69 3.81
N PHE A 25 -8.13 3.77 2.86
CA PHE A 25 -7.59 4.10 1.55
C PHE A 25 -8.56 4.95 0.73
N LEU A 26 -9.86 4.64 0.74
CA LEU A 26 -10.86 5.40 -0.03
C LEU A 26 -11.11 6.80 0.55
N ARG A 27 -10.92 6.99 1.85
CA ARG A 27 -11.09 8.29 2.50
C ARG A 27 -10.12 9.33 1.97
N ASN A 28 -8.83 8.99 1.88
CA ASN A 28 -7.76 9.95 1.56
C ASN A 28 -6.44 9.29 1.15
N GLY A 29 -6.46 7.99 0.82
CA GLY A 29 -5.31 7.27 0.31
C GLY A 29 -5.01 7.57 -1.16
N TYR A 30 -3.83 7.18 -1.60
CA TYR A 30 -3.38 7.41 -2.98
C TYR A 30 -2.38 6.36 -3.44
N LEU A 31 -2.45 5.98 -4.72
CA LEU A 31 -1.51 5.09 -5.39
C LEU A 31 -0.56 5.89 -6.28
N ARG A 32 0.74 5.83 -6.00
CA ARG A 32 1.77 6.39 -6.88
C ARG A 32 2.28 5.35 -7.85
N LEU A 33 2.23 5.69 -9.13
CA LEU A 33 2.93 4.98 -10.19
C LEU A 33 4.26 5.69 -10.50
N PRO A 34 5.33 4.96 -10.81
CA PRO A 34 6.53 5.56 -11.36
C PRO A 34 6.21 6.23 -12.71
N ASN A 35 6.77 7.42 -12.96
CA ASN A 35 6.64 8.09 -14.24
C ASN A 35 7.78 7.65 -15.16
N GLU A 36 7.47 6.79 -16.14
CA GLU A 36 8.46 6.23 -17.05
C GLU A 36 9.11 7.29 -17.96
N LYS A 37 8.38 8.34 -18.36
CA LYS A 37 8.94 9.45 -19.15
C LYS A 37 10.01 10.19 -18.37
N LEU A 38 9.77 10.44 -17.07
CA LEU A 38 10.76 11.07 -16.18
C LEU A 38 11.95 10.14 -15.89
N LYS A 39 11.70 8.83 -15.76
CA LYS A 39 12.75 7.82 -15.59
C LYS A 39 13.71 7.79 -16.78
N LYS A 40 13.21 7.93 -18.01
CA LYS A 40 14.02 7.98 -19.24
C LYS A 40 14.77 9.32 -19.39
N LYS A 41 14.12 10.46 -19.11
CA LYS A 41 14.71 11.80 -19.29
C LYS A 41 15.72 12.20 -18.21
N LYS A 42 15.58 11.68 -16.99
CA LYS A 42 16.46 11.97 -15.84
C LYS A 42 17.05 10.68 -15.29
N ALA A 43 17.61 9.86 -16.18
CA ALA A 43 18.24 8.59 -15.82
C ALA A 43 19.37 8.86 -14.82
N GLY A 44 19.18 8.48 -13.55
CA GLY A 44 20.10 8.74 -12.43
C GLY A 44 19.41 9.40 -11.22
N ASP A 45 18.61 10.44 -11.45
CA ASP A 45 18.02 11.25 -10.37
C ASP A 45 16.59 10.82 -9.99
N TYR A 46 15.87 10.18 -10.92
CA TYR A 46 14.47 9.81 -10.67
C TYR A 46 14.35 8.51 -9.87
N ARG A 47 14.27 8.64 -8.53
CA ARG A 47 14.18 7.51 -7.58
C ARG A 47 12.75 7.13 -7.14
N LYS A 48 11.70 7.70 -7.77
CA LYS A 48 10.30 7.49 -7.34
C LYS A 48 9.74 6.19 -7.93
N GLY A 49 9.42 5.24 -7.05
CA GLY A 49 8.79 3.95 -7.38
C GLY A 49 7.30 3.85 -7.03
N TYR A 50 6.77 2.63 -7.15
CA TYR A 50 5.42 2.28 -6.71
C TYR A 50 5.24 2.54 -5.21
N GLU A 51 4.12 3.17 -4.86
CA GLU A 51 3.81 3.54 -3.47
C GLU A 51 2.29 3.50 -3.24
N ILE A 52 1.88 3.00 -2.08
CA ILE A 52 0.53 3.17 -1.54
C ILE A 52 0.65 4.14 -0.37
N ARG A 53 -0.21 5.15 -0.29
CA ARG A 53 -0.31 6.05 0.86
C ARG A 53 -1.60 5.81 1.59
N PHE A 54 -1.48 5.64 2.90
CA PHE A 54 -2.58 5.76 3.84
C PHE A 54 -2.43 7.05 4.62
N VAL A 55 -3.55 7.66 5.00
CA VAL A 55 -3.56 8.91 5.77
C VAL A 55 -4.41 8.71 7.01
N ALA A 56 -3.79 8.92 8.17
CA ALA A 56 -4.39 8.86 9.49
C ALA A 56 -4.57 10.27 10.04
N ASN A 57 -5.72 10.56 10.65
CA ASN A 57 -6.02 11.85 11.26
C ASN A 57 -5.41 12.00 12.66
N ASN A 58 -5.07 10.87 13.31
CA ASN A 58 -4.48 10.87 14.64
C ASN A 58 -3.60 9.62 14.85
N LYS A 59 -2.91 9.58 16.00
CA LYS A 59 -2.01 8.48 16.35
C LYS A 59 -2.73 7.13 16.53
N SER A 60 -4.01 7.14 16.93
CA SER A 60 -4.79 5.91 17.09
C SER A 60 -5.03 5.25 15.74
N GLU A 61 -5.54 6.00 14.76
CA GLU A 61 -5.73 5.51 13.40
C GLU A 61 -4.41 5.05 12.77
N LEU A 62 -3.31 5.76 13.03
CA LEU A 62 -2.00 5.35 12.51
C LEU A 62 -1.59 3.97 13.05
N ARG A 63 -1.81 3.70 14.34
CA ARG A 63 -1.54 2.38 14.94
C ARG A 63 -2.44 1.31 14.35
N GLU A 64 -3.72 1.62 14.17
CA GLU A 64 -4.69 0.70 13.57
C GLU A 64 -4.28 0.33 12.13
N ILE A 65 -3.98 1.32 11.29
CA ILE A 65 -3.52 1.10 9.91
C ILE A 65 -2.25 0.23 9.90
N LYS A 66 -1.27 0.48 10.78
CA LYS A 66 -0.06 -0.35 10.88
C LYS A 66 -0.38 -1.81 11.21
N SER A 67 -1.30 -2.05 12.13
CA SER A 67 -1.75 -3.41 12.49
C SER A 67 -2.41 -4.10 11.30
N LEU A 68 -3.35 -3.41 10.65
CA LEU A 68 -4.06 -3.94 9.49
C LEU A 68 -3.12 -4.26 8.32
N LEU A 69 -2.11 -3.43 8.08
CA LEU A 69 -1.09 -3.69 7.06
C LEU A 69 -0.26 -4.94 7.39
N LYS A 70 0.13 -5.12 8.66
CA LYS A 70 0.82 -6.33 9.11
C LYS A 70 -0.05 -7.58 8.90
N ASP A 71 -1.34 -7.52 9.22
CA ASP A 71 -2.29 -8.61 9.03
C ASP A 71 -2.56 -8.91 7.54
N ALA A 72 -2.44 -7.90 6.69
CA ALA A 72 -2.48 -8.04 5.24
C ALA A 72 -1.13 -8.44 4.61
N ASP A 73 -0.10 -8.65 5.45
CA ASP A 73 1.27 -8.96 5.04
C ASP A 73 1.82 -7.94 4.03
N LEU A 74 1.52 -6.67 4.32
CA LEU A 74 2.05 -5.48 3.68
C LEU A 74 2.96 -4.75 4.67
N LYS A 75 4.21 -4.46 4.26
CA LYS A 75 5.19 -3.82 5.14
C LYS A 75 5.12 -2.29 5.00
N PRO A 76 4.65 -1.55 6.03
CA PRO A 76 4.69 -0.11 5.99
C PRO A 76 6.12 0.43 6.09
N GLY A 77 6.37 1.55 5.43
CA GLY A 77 7.55 2.36 5.63
C GLY A 77 7.45 3.28 6.85
N LYS A 78 8.40 4.22 6.97
CA LYS A 78 8.37 5.25 8.02
C LYS A 78 7.26 6.25 7.73
N HIS A 79 6.31 6.36 8.65
CA HIS A 79 5.31 7.44 8.64
C HIS A 79 5.95 8.81 8.82
N PHE A 80 5.26 9.85 8.35
CA PHE A 80 5.64 11.24 8.55
C PHE A 80 4.40 12.10 8.77
N GLU A 81 4.58 13.22 9.47
CA GLU A 81 3.53 14.21 9.71
C GLU A 81 3.38 15.11 8.49
N LYS A 82 2.14 15.42 8.14
CA LYS A 82 1.79 16.36 7.07
C LYS A 82 0.58 17.18 7.52
N PHE A 83 0.83 18.44 7.86
CA PHE A 83 -0.15 19.27 8.57
C PHE A 83 -0.66 18.53 9.82
N ASN A 84 -1.97 18.45 10.02
CA ASN A 84 -2.59 17.79 11.17
C ASN A 84 -2.87 16.28 10.93
N GLN A 85 -2.10 15.63 10.04
CA GLN A 85 -2.31 14.24 9.64
C GLN A 85 -1.00 13.45 9.60
N PHE A 86 -1.11 12.13 9.64
CA PHE A 86 0.00 11.19 9.49
C PHE A 86 -0.12 10.46 8.17
N VAL A 87 0.92 10.53 7.32
CA VAL A 87 1.01 9.76 6.09
C VAL A 87 1.83 8.51 6.35
N LEU A 88 1.29 7.34 6.03
CA LEU A 88 1.95 6.05 6.14
C LEU A 88 2.15 5.45 4.73
N PRO A 89 3.37 5.47 4.19
CA PRO A 89 3.65 4.88 2.89
C PRO A 89 3.87 3.37 2.99
N VAL A 90 3.51 2.65 1.92
CA VAL A 90 3.91 1.26 1.65
C VAL A 90 4.60 1.27 0.29
N TYR A 91 5.86 0.87 0.25
CA TYR A 91 6.67 0.93 -0.96
C TYR A 91 6.74 -0.41 -1.67
N GLY A 92 7.00 -0.36 -2.98
CA GLY A 92 7.35 -1.53 -3.77
C GLY A 92 6.24 -1.97 -4.71
N LYS A 93 6.66 -2.54 -5.84
CA LYS A 93 5.77 -3.01 -6.92
C LYS A 93 4.90 -4.16 -6.43
N GLU A 94 5.47 -5.10 -5.71
CA GLU A 94 4.76 -6.28 -5.20
C GLU A 94 3.65 -5.89 -4.23
N SER A 95 3.95 -5.09 -3.20
CA SER A 95 2.95 -4.59 -2.25
C SER A 95 1.84 -3.80 -2.93
N PHE A 96 2.18 -2.98 -3.94
CA PHE A 96 1.23 -2.23 -4.75
C PHE A 96 0.21 -3.15 -5.45
N PHE A 97 0.69 -4.16 -6.18
CA PHE A 97 -0.19 -5.07 -6.91
C PHE A 97 -0.96 -6.01 -5.98
N ARG A 98 -0.33 -6.47 -4.89
CA ARG A 98 -1.00 -7.26 -3.85
C ARG A 98 -2.18 -6.50 -3.26
N PHE A 99 -1.98 -5.24 -2.88
CA PHE A 99 -3.06 -4.41 -2.35
C PHE A 99 -4.20 -4.22 -3.37
N LYS A 100 -3.87 -3.97 -4.65
CA LYS A 100 -4.89 -3.90 -5.71
C LYS A 100 -5.67 -5.20 -5.85
N SER A 101 -5.01 -6.36 -5.77
CA SER A 101 -5.68 -7.68 -5.81
C SER A 101 -6.67 -7.81 -4.66
N LEU A 102 -6.22 -7.53 -3.43
CA LEU A 102 -7.06 -7.60 -2.23
C LEU A 102 -8.32 -6.73 -2.37
N LEU A 103 -8.19 -5.49 -2.84
CA LEU A 103 -9.34 -4.61 -3.06
C LEU A 103 -10.29 -5.16 -4.13
N SER A 104 -9.75 -5.68 -5.24
CA SER A 104 -10.55 -6.26 -6.33
C SER A 104 -11.31 -7.52 -5.89
N GLU A 105 -10.69 -8.40 -5.11
CA GLU A 105 -11.30 -9.61 -4.55
C GLU A 105 -12.51 -9.26 -3.66
N GLN A 106 -12.47 -8.11 -2.98
CA GLN A 106 -13.57 -7.60 -2.16
C GLN A 106 -14.54 -6.69 -2.93
N LYS A 107 -14.40 -6.58 -4.26
CA LYS A 107 -15.19 -5.70 -5.13
C LYS A 107 -15.13 -4.22 -4.72
N ILE A 108 -14.07 -3.81 -4.03
CA ILE A 108 -13.83 -2.42 -3.63
C ILE A 108 -13.24 -1.68 -4.83
N ARG A 109 -14.03 -0.78 -5.45
CA ARG A 109 -13.60 0.01 -6.60
C ARG A 109 -12.74 1.19 -6.16
N ILE A 110 -11.49 1.23 -6.62
CA ILE A 110 -10.64 2.41 -6.51
C ILE A 110 -11.13 3.41 -7.55
N LYS A 111 -11.64 4.57 -7.12
CA LYS A 111 -11.89 5.67 -8.05
C LYS A 111 -10.52 6.15 -8.54
N ASN A 112 -10.26 6.05 -9.85
CA ASN A 112 -9.14 6.76 -10.44
C ASN A 112 -9.45 8.24 -10.29
N HIS A 113 -8.82 8.92 -9.32
CA HIS A 113 -8.76 10.37 -9.35
C HIS A 113 -7.98 10.74 -10.61
N LYS A 114 -8.73 11.06 -11.68
CA LYS A 114 -8.18 11.80 -12.82
C LYS A 114 -7.57 13.07 -12.23
N LYS A 115 -6.27 13.23 -12.45
CA LYS A 115 -5.61 14.53 -12.31
C LYS A 115 -6.01 15.41 -13.47
#